data_AF-A0A1G8GP12-F1
#
_entry.id   AF-A0A1G8GP12-F1
#
_cell.length_a   1.000
_cell.length_b   1.000
_cell.length_c   1.000
_cell.angle_alpha   90.00
_cell.angle_beta   90.00
_cell.angle_gamma   90.00
#
_symmetry.space_group_name_H-M   'P 1'
#
loop_
_entity.id
_entity.type
_entity.pdbx_description
1 polymer ?
#
loop_
_entity_poly.entity_id
_entity_poly.type
_entity_poly.pdbx_seq_one_letter_code
_entity_poly.pdbx_strand_id
1 'polypeptide(L)'
;MNFWNNFAEKHPAVAKWVREGGLFVIVSNAITVFKYLLLTFLPAAFAFLGTRSFGWPGKEITLFGETFQWNILGYDNAHGGLAYFAAYMVAMVIGECINFPIQKLWVFRNHDKAGKQIAWYVLAFILITCIVNSINCIWVAVAGKFVAPFVYNIGTTVLNGGVSMVVFFFVNKIIFPETPKTTE
;
A
#
# COMPACT_ATOMS: atom_id res chain seq x y z
N MET A 1 7.48 32.29 -7.27
CA MET A 1 6.82 32.27 -5.94
C MET A 1 5.42 32.92 -5.91
N ASN A 2 5.06 33.88 -6.78
CA ASN A 2 3.74 34.56 -6.73
C ASN A 2 2.55 33.79 -7.33
N PHE A 3 2.78 32.85 -8.26
CA PHE A 3 1.67 32.12 -8.91
C PHE A 3 0.94 31.17 -7.96
N TRP A 4 1.69 30.48 -7.09
CA TRP A 4 1.12 29.55 -6.11
C TRP A 4 0.33 30.26 -5.00
N ASN A 5 0.84 31.40 -4.52
CA ASN A 5 0.14 32.19 -3.49
C ASN A 5 -1.18 32.78 -4.03
N ASN A 6 -1.17 33.36 -5.24
CA ASN A 6 -2.38 33.86 -5.88
C ASN A 6 -3.39 32.74 -6.23
N PHE A 7 -2.91 31.55 -6.58
CA PHE A 7 -3.78 30.40 -6.85
C PHE A 7 -4.38 29.81 -5.56
N ALA A 8 -3.59 29.74 -4.49
CA ALA A 8 -4.04 29.27 -3.18
C ALA A 8 -5.07 30.20 -2.54
N GLU A 9 -4.94 31.52 -2.75
CA GLU A 9 -5.96 32.49 -2.31
C GLU A 9 -7.26 32.38 -3.11
N LYS A 10 -7.18 32.15 -4.44
CA LYS A 10 -8.37 32.02 -5.30
C LYS A 10 -9.07 30.66 -5.19
N HIS A 11 -8.32 29.59 -4.92
CA HIS A 11 -8.84 28.23 -4.82
C HIS A 11 -8.26 27.50 -3.59
N PRO A 12 -8.60 27.92 -2.37
CA PRO A 12 -8.01 27.38 -1.13
C PRO A 12 -8.28 25.88 -0.96
N ALA A 13 -9.46 25.40 -1.37
CA ALA A 13 -9.80 23.98 -1.34
C ALA A 13 -8.95 23.14 -2.32
N VAL A 14 -8.66 23.66 -3.51
CA VAL A 14 -7.86 22.96 -4.53
C VAL A 14 -6.38 22.98 -4.15
N ALA A 15 -5.85 24.12 -3.69
CA ALA A 15 -4.48 24.21 -3.22
C ALA A 15 -4.21 23.30 -2.01
N LYS A 16 -5.19 23.20 -1.10
CA LYS A 16 -5.17 22.24 0.00
C LYS A 16 -5.15 20.79 -0.51
N TRP A 17 -6.02 20.46 -1.45
CA TRP A 17 -6.07 19.11 -2.04
C TRP A 17 -4.76 18.74 -2.73
N VAL A 18 -4.16 19.66 -3.49
CA VAL A 18 -2.86 19.47 -4.15
C VAL A 18 -1.74 19.32 -3.12
N ARG A 19 -1.78 20.05 -2.00
CA ARG A 19 -0.82 19.89 -0.90
C ARG A 19 -0.94 18.51 -0.24
N GLU A 20 -2.15 18.13 0.16
CA GLU A 20 -2.44 16.82 0.78
C GLU A 20 -2.05 15.68 -0.16
N GLY A 21 -2.51 15.72 -1.41
CA GLY A 21 -2.19 14.72 -2.43
C GLY A 21 -0.70 14.68 -2.76
N GLY A 22 -0.06 15.83 -2.96
CA GLY A 22 1.37 15.91 -3.26
C GLY A 22 2.24 15.38 -2.14
N LEU A 23 1.98 15.78 -0.89
CA LEU A 23 2.69 15.24 0.28
C LEU A 23 2.42 13.75 0.46
N PHE A 24 1.18 13.31 0.27
CA PHE A 24 0.83 11.89 0.33
C PHE A 24 1.60 11.08 -0.71
N VAL A 25 1.71 11.57 -1.94
CA VAL A 25 2.45 10.92 -3.02
C VAL A 25 3.94 10.79 -2.67
N ILE A 26 4.54 11.86 -2.16
CA ILE A 26 5.95 11.88 -1.76
C ILE A 26 6.19 10.90 -0.60
N VAL A 27 5.38 10.99 0.46
CA VAL A 27 5.49 10.14 1.66
C VAL A 27 5.27 8.67 1.31
N SER A 28 4.24 8.37 0.51
CA SER A 28 3.95 6.99 0.09
C SER A 28 5.07 6.42 -0.76
N ASN A 29 5.65 7.17 -1.70
CA ASN A 29 6.82 6.69 -2.45
C ASN A 29 8.05 6.48 -1.55
N ALA A 30 8.31 7.40 -0.61
CA ALA A 30 9.41 7.27 0.33
C ALA A 30 9.27 6.00 1.19
N ILE A 31 8.06 5.71 1.66
CA ILE A 31 7.77 4.50 2.44
C ILE A 31 7.84 3.25 1.57
N THR A 32 7.41 3.31 0.31
CA THR A 32 7.58 2.22 -0.64
C THR A 32 9.06 1.89 -0.85
N VAL A 33 9.92 2.89 -1.05
CA VAL A 33 11.38 2.69 -1.16
C VAL A 33 11.93 2.11 0.15
N PHE A 34 11.49 2.63 1.30
CA PHE A 34 11.89 2.10 2.59
C PHE A 34 11.49 0.62 2.79
N LYS A 35 10.25 0.24 2.43
CA LYS A 35 9.79 -1.15 2.45
C LYS A 35 10.60 -2.03 1.49
N TYR A 36 10.96 -1.52 0.33
CA TYR A 36 11.82 -2.22 -0.63
C TYR A 36 13.23 -2.47 -0.06
N LEU A 37 13.80 -1.47 0.62
CA LEU A 37 15.06 -1.62 1.34
C LEU A 37 14.92 -2.68 2.44
N LEU A 38 13.86 -2.64 3.25
CA LEU A 38 13.60 -3.68 4.25
C LEU A 38 13.53 -5.07 3.60
N LEU A 39 12.77 -5.23 2.52
CA LEU A 39 12.64 -6.49 1.79
C LEU A 39 13.94 -6.96 1.12
N THR A 40 14.94 -6.11 0.97
CA THR A 40 16.27 -6.51 0.49
C THR A 40 17.06 -7.26 1.57
N PHE A 41 16.87 -6.91 2.85
CA PHE A 41 17.65 -7.46 3.96
C PHE A 41 16.85 -8.42 4.86
N LEU A 42 15.57 -8.17 5.08
CA LEU A 42 14.72 -8.94 5.99
C LEU A 42 14.58 -10.42 5.59
N PRO A 43 14.43 -10.80 4.30
CA PRO A 43 14.34 -12.22 3.95
C PRO A 43 15.53 -13.05 4.41
N ALA A 44 16.74 -12.46 4.42
CA ALA A 44 17.93 -13.13 4.95
C ALA A 44 17.84 -13.38 6.47
N ALA A 45 17.25 -12.44 7.22
CA ALA A 45 16.99 -12.61 8.65
C ALA A 45 15.92 -13.67 8.94
N PHE A 46 14.98 -13.89 8.01
CA PHE A 46 13.91 -14.89 8.12
C PHE A 46 14.22 -16.22 7.42
N ALA A 47 15.44 -16.41 6.92
CA ALA A 47 15.85 -17.63 6.22
C ALA A 47 15.63 -18.92 7.05
N PHE A 48 15.65 -18.80 8.39
CA PHE A 48 15.38 -19.91 9.32
C PHE A 48 13.95 -20.48 9.21
N LEU A 49 12.99 -19.72 8.67
CA LEU A 49 11.61 -20.17 8.44
C LEU A 49 11.46 -21.07 7.20
N GLY A 50 12.48 -21.10 6.33
CA GLY A 50 12.50 -21.87 5.08
C GLY A 50 11.59 -21.32 3.98
N THR A 51 11.65 -21.95 2.80
CA THR A 51 10.94 -21.53 1.59
C THR A 51 9.66 -22.34 1.34
N ARG A 52 9.04 -22.87 2.40
CA ARG A 52 7.80 -23.63 2.26
C ARG A 52 6.74 -22.76 1.58
N SER A 53 6.07 -23.32 0.58
CA SER A 53 4.96 -22.65 -0.09
C SER A 53 3.85 -22.42 0.93
N PHE A 54 3.44 -21.17 1.11
CA PHE A 54 2.31 -20.80 1.93
C PHE A 54 1.36 -19.98 1.06
N GLY A 55 0.09 -20.36 1.05
CA GLY A 55 -0.95 -19.68 0.28
C GLY A 55 -2.27 -19.79 1.02
N TRP A 56 -2.92 -18.65 1.25
CA TRP A 56 -4.26 -18.58 1.82
C TRP A 56 -5.12 -17.67 0.95
N PRO A 57 -6.35 -18.07 0.57
CA PRO A 57 -7.04 -19.30 0.94
C PRO A 57 -6.63 -20.56 0.14
N GLY A 58 -5.75 -20.47 -0.87
CA GLY A 58 -5.31 -21.64 -1.64
C GLY A 58 -6.44 -22.28 -2.45
N LYS A 59 -7.35 -21.47 -2.98
CA LYS A 59 -8.52 -21.97 -3.70
C LYS A 59 -8.24 -21.98 -5.20
N GLU A 60 -8.46 -23.09 -5.87
CA GLU A 60 -8.45 -23.10 -7.33
C GLU A 60 -9.62 -22.31 -7.88
N ILE A 61 -9.30 -21.33 -8.72
CA ILE A 61 -10.28 -20.55 -9.47
C ILE A 61 -9.93 -20.68 -10.94
N THR A 62 -10.96 -20.92 -11.76
CA THR A 62 -10.84 -20.87 -13.21
C THR A 62 -11.44 -19.54 -13.68
N LEU A 63 -10.61 -18.65 -14.21
CA LEU A 63 -11.01 -17.36 -14.75
C LEU A 63 -10.38 -17.20 -16.15
N PHE A 64 -11.16 -16.70 -17.10
CA PHE A 64 -10.72 -16.49 -18.49
C PHE A 64 -10.16 -17.75 -19.18
N GLY A 65 -10.66 -18.94 -18.81
CA GLY A 65 -10.19 -20.23 -19.34
C GLY A 65 -8.92 -20.78 -18.69
N GLU A 66 -8.40 -20.12 -17.65
CA GLU A 66 -7.17 -20.49 -16.95
C GLU A 66 -7.44 -20.83 -15.49
N THR A 67 -6.94 -22.00 -15.05
CA THR A 67 -7.05 -22.46 -13.66
C THR A 67 -5.79 -22.05 -12.90
N PHE A 68 -5.96 -21.29 -11.82
CA PHE A 68 -4.87 -20.90 -10.94
C PHE A 68 -5.27 -20.98 -9.48
N GLN A 69 -4.25 -21.08 -8.63
CA GLN A 69 -4.40 -21.05 -7.17
C GLN A 69 -4.58 -19.60 -6.71
N TRP A 70 -5.81 -19.25 -6.36
CA TRP A 70 -6.14 -17.95 -5.81
C TRP A 70 -5.67 -17.85 -4.36
N ASN A 71 -4.59 -17.09 -4.19
CA ASN A 71 -3.98 -16.77 -2.90
C ASN A 71 -4.07 -15.26 -2.67
N ILE A 72 -4.76 -14.88 -1.58
CA ILE A 72 -4.82 -13.50 -1.09
C ILE A 72 -3.54 -13.17 -0.32
N LEU A 73 -3.03 -14.15 0.43
CA LEU A 73 -1.83 -14.04 1.23
C LEU A 73 -0.92 -15.24 0.97
N GLY A 74 0.37 -14.97 0.93
CA GLY A 74 1.39 -16.01 0.85
C GLY A 74 2.18 -15.98 -0.44
N TYR A 75 3.28 -16.72 -0.43
CA TYR A 75 4.24 -16.83 -1.50
C TYR A 75 4.53 -18.31 -1.74
N ASP A 76 4.65 -18.68 -3.01
CA ASP A 76 5.13 -20.01 -3.37
C ASP A 76 6.64 -20.13 -3.12
N ASN A 77 7.18 -21.34 -3.31
CA ASN A 77 8.62 -21.58 -3.12
C ASN A 77 9.48 -20.76 -4.11
N ALA A 78 9.01 -20.58 -5.35
CA ALA A 78 9.74 -19.84 -6.38
C ALA A 78 9.89 -18.35 -6.04
N HIS A 79 8.96 -17.78 -5.27
CA HIS A 79 8.94 -16.40 -4.83
C HIS A 79 9.41 -16.22 -3.37
N GLY A 80 10.11 -17.21 -2.81
CA GLY A 80 10.75 -17.11 -1.48
C GLY A 80 9.94 -17.67 -0.30
N GLY A 81 8.74 -18.18 -0.55
CA GLY A 81 7.95 -18.95 0.40
C GLY A 81 7.66 -18.25 1.73
N LEU A 82 7.60 -19.05 2.79
CA LEU A 82 7.26 -18.58 4.15
C LEU A 82 8.23 -17.53 4.70
N ALA A 83 9.54 -17.66 4.42
CA ALA A 83 10.54 -16.68 4.83
C ALA A 83 10.28 -15.30 4.21
N TYR A 84 9.99 -15.25 2.90
CA TYR A 84 9.66 -14.00 2.22
C TYR A 84 8.32 -13.44 2.69
N PHE A 85 7.32 -14.30 2.91
CA PHE A 85 6.04 -13.89 3.49
C PHE A 85 6.22 -13.21 4.85
N ALA A 86 6.99 -13.81 5.75
CA ALA A 86 7.27 -13.25 7.07
C ALA A 86 8.02 -11.91 6.97
N ALA A 87 9.05 -11.84 6.13
CA ALA A 87 9.77 -10.60 5.85
C ALA A 87 8.84 -9.50 5.31
N TYR A 88 7.93 -9.86 4.39
CA TYR A 88 6.94 -8.95 3.81
C TYR A 88 5.94 -8.45 4.85
N MET A 89 5.40 -9.33 5.70
CA MET A 89 4.50 -8.93 6.79
C MET A 89 5.19 -7.96 7.75
N VAL A 90 6.44 -8.23 8.12
CA VAL A 90 7.21 -7.35 9.02
C VAL A 90 7.52 -6.02 8.34
N ALA A 91 7.98 -6.02 7.09
CA ALA A 91 8.23 -4.80 6.33
C ALA A 91 6.97 -3.94 6.17
N MET A 92 5.82 -4.59 5.95
CA MET A 92 4.53 -3.93 5.89
C MET A 92 4.16 -3.27 7.22
N VAL A 93 4.24 -3.99 8.34
CA VAL A 93 3.94 -3.44 9.67
C VAL A 93 4.85 -2.27 10.02
N ILE A 94 6.17 -2.41 9.84
CA ILE A 94 7.12 -1.31 10.13
C ILE A 94 6.81 -0.10 9.25
N GLY A 95 6.58 -0.33 7.95
CA GLY A 95 6.24 0.73 7.02
C GLY A 95 4.98 1.48 7.43
N GLU A 96 3.93 0.76 7.84
CA GLU A 96 2.68 1.39 8.32
C GLU A 96 2.83 2.12 9.65
N CYS A 97 3.65 1.61 10.58
CA CYS A 97 3.97 2.30 11.84
C CYS A 97 4.67 3.64 11.61
N ILE A 98 5.47 3.76 10.54
CA ILE A 98 6.10 5.03 10.13
C ILE A 98 5.11 5.89 9.34
N ASN A 99 4.29 5.27 8.49
CA ASN A 99 3.31 5.94 7.65
C ASN A 99 2.26 6.70 8.46
N PHE A 100 1.72 6.05 9.49
CA PHE A 100 0.66 6.58 10.32
C PHE A 100 0.98 7.97 10.92
N PRO A 101 2.08 8.18 11.67
CA PRO A 101 2.38 9.48 12.27
C PRO A 101 2.67 10.56 11.22
N ILE A 102 3.34 10.20 10.11
CA ILE A 102 3.63 11.16 9.03
C ILE A 102 2.32 11.60 8.36
N GLN A 103 1.45 10.65 8.01
CA GLN A 103 0.18 10.97 7.39
C GLN A 103 -0.73 11.78 8.32
N LYS A 104 -0.85 11.36 9.58
CA LYS A 104 -1.67 12.05 10.58
C LYS A 104 -1.21 13.48 10.80
N LEU A 105 0.09 13.70 11.05
CA LEU A 105 0.60 15.00 11.49
C LEU A 105 0.99 15.93 10.33
N TRP A 106 1.61 15.39 9.27
CA TRP A 106 2.15 16.20 8.17
C TRP A 106 1.21 16.30 6.98
N VAL A 107 0.63 15.17 6.55
CA VAL A 107 -0.22 15.15 5.34
C VAL A 107 -1.60 15.73 5.64
N PHE A 108 -2.32 15.15 6.62
CA PHE A 108 -3.71 15.50 6.95
C PHE A 108 -3.86 16.45 8.14
N ARG A 109 -2.76 16.76 8.85
CA ARG A 109 -2.72 17.68 10.00
C ARG A 109 -3.83 17.44 11.03
N ASN A 110 -4.11 16.16 11.32
CA ASN A 110 -5.10 15.77 12.32
C ASN A 110 -4.46 15.72 13.72
N HIS A 111 -5.03 16.50 14.64
CA HIS A 111 -4.58 16.62 16.04
C HIS A 111 -5.45 15.83 17.03
N ASP A 112 -6.42 15.05 16.56
CA ASP A 112 -7.32 14.27 17.43
C ASP A 112 -6.64 13.05 18.06
N LYS A 113 -7.34 12.45 19.03
CA LYS A 113 -6.93 11.23 19.73
C LYS A 113 -6.73 10.07 18.74
N ALA A 114 -5.52 9.53 18.72
CA ALA A 114 -5.10 8.52 17.74
C ALA A 114 -5.81 7.16 17.88
N GLY A 115 -6.37 6.81 19.04
CA GLY A 115 -6.86 5.44 19.32
C GLY A 115 -7.86 4.90 18.29
N LYS A 116 -8.94 5.63 18.00
CA LYS A 116 -9.94 5.21 16.99
C LYS A 116 -9.36 5.23 15.57
N GLN A 117 -8.47 6.17 15.28
CA GLN A 117 -7.86 6.32 13.95
C GLN A 117 -6.90 5.18 13.64
N ILE A 118 -6.12 4.71 14.62
CA ILE A 118 -5.24 3.54 14.47
C ILE A 118 -6.07 2.31 14.11
N ALA A 119 -7.19 2.07 14.82
CA ALA A 119 -8.05 0.93 14.53
C ALA A 119 -8.62 0.97 13.11
N TRP A 120 -9.13 2.12 12.66
CA TRP A 120 -9.62 2.30 11.29
C TRP A 120 -8.50 2.19 10.25
N TYR A 121 -7.32 2.71 10.55
CA TYR A 121 -6.15 2.64 9.67
C TYR A 121 -5.69 1.20 9.46
N VAL A 122 -5.59 0.42 10.54
CA VAL A 122 -5.24 -1.00 10.47
C VAL A 122 -6.30 -1.79 9.71
N LEU A 123 -7.59 -1.52 9.95
CA LEU A 123 -8.67 -2.17 9.22
C LEU A 123 -8.62 -1.86 7.72
N ALA A 124 -8.46 -0.59 7.36
CA ALA A 124 -8.30 -0.15 5.98
C ALA A 124 -7.09 -0.82 5.32
N PHE A 125 -5.96 -0.84 6.03
CA PHE A 125 -4.74 -1.49 5.56
C PHE A 125 -4.95 -2.97 5.24
N ILE A 126 -5.58 -3.73 6.13
CA ILE A 126 -5.87 -5.15 5.92
C ILE A 126 -6.81 -5.35 4.72
N LEU A 127 -7.92 -4.61 4.67
CA LEU A 127 -8.92 -4.74 3.60
C LEU A 127 -8.34 -4.38 2.23
N ILE A 128 -7.65 -3.24 2.13
CA ILE A 128 -7.03 -2.80 0.87
C ILE A 128 -5.97 -3.80 0.43
N THR A 129 -5.11 -4.25 1.34
CA THR A 129 -4.06 -5.24 1.02
C THR A 129 -4.67 -6.54 0.51
N CYS A 130 -5.71 -7.07 1.16
CA CYS A 130 -6.40 -8.27 0.71
C CYS A 130 -7.02 -8.09 -0.69
N ILE A 131 -7.69 -6.96 -0.95
CA ILE A 131 -8.29 -6.67 -2.26
C ILE A 131 -7.22 -6.56 -3.34
N VAL A 132 -6.18 -5.76 -3.09
CA VAL A 132 -5.09 -5.51 -4.05
C VAL A 132 -4.35 -6.81 -4.35
N ASN A 133 -4.00 -7.61 -3.34
CA ASN A 133 -3.36 -8.90 -3.55
C ASN A 133 -4.27 -9.88 -4.30
N SER A 134 -5.57 -9.88 -4.00
CA SER A 134 -6.54 -10.72 -4.72
C SER A 134 -6.58 -10.38 -6.21
N ILE A 135 -6.65 -9.09 -6.53
CA ILE A 135 -6.65 -8.62 -7.92
C ILE A 135 -5.29 -8.90 -8.56
N ASN A 136 -4.19 -8.69 -7.83
CA ASN A 136 -2.85 -8.98 -8.31
C ASN A 136 -2.69 -10.46 -8.67
N CYS A 137 -3.20 -11.38 -7.84
CA CYS A 137 -3.17 -12.81 -8.13
C CYS A 137 -3.89 -13.14 -9.46
N ILE A 138 -5.07 -12.56 -9.69
CA ILE A 138 -5.82 -12.71 -10.95
C ILE A 138 -5.04 -12.10 -12.11
N TRP A 139 -4.49 -10.89 -11.94
CA TRP A 139 -3.67 -10.21 -12.94
C TRP A 139 -2.47 -11.07 -13.32
N VAL A 140 -1.73 -11.59 -12.34
CA VAL A 140 -0.54 -12.39 -12.57
C VAL A 140 -0.86 -13.66 -13.35
N ALA A 141 -1.93 -14.36 -12.96
CA ALA A 141 -2.34 -15.60 -13.60
C ALA A 141 -2.83 -15.41 -15.04
N VAL A 142 -3.57 -14.33 -15.31
CA VAL A 142 -4.16 -14.07 -16.62
C VAL A 142 -3.19 -13.30 -17.51
N ALA A 143 -2.72 -12.13 -17.07
CA ALA A 143 -1.86 -11.26 -17.86
C ALA A 143 -0.51 -11.91 -18.17
N GLY A 144 0.02 -12.76 -17.29
CA GLY A 144 1.27 -13.50 -17.52
C GLY A 144 1.27 -14.37 -18.79
N LYS A 145 0.09 -14.74 -19.30
CA LYS A 145 -0.06 -15.53 -20.55
C LYS A 145 -0.44 -14.71 -21.77
N PHE A 146 -1.15 -13.59 -21.60
CA PHE A 146 -1.73 -12.83 -22.71
C PHE A 146 -0.98 -11.55 -23.10
N VAL A 147 -0.11 -11.02 -22.23
CA VAL A 147 0.62 -9.77 -22.51
C VAL A 147 2.12 -9.93 -22.38
N ALA A 148 2.86 -9.10 -23.12
CA ALA A 148 4.31 -9.08 -23.08
C ALA A 148 4.84 -8.80 -21.65
N PRO A 149 6.01 -9.36 -21.26
CA PRO A 149 6.57 -9.22 -19.92
C PRO A 149 6.69 -7.77 -19.43
N PHE A 150 6.96 -6.83 -20.33
CA PHE A 150 7.03 -5.40 -20.00
C PHE A 150 5.67 -4.82 -19.59
N VAL A 151 4.60 -5.14 -20.33
CA VAL A 151 3.23 -4.68 -20.04
C VAL A 151 2.72 -5.33 -18.75
N TYR A 152 3.03 -6.61 -18.57
CA TYR A 152 2.76 -7.34 -17.33
C TYR A 152 3.38 -6.65 -16.11
N ASN A 153 4.67 -6.30 -16.18
CA ASN A 153 5.38 -5.65 -15.09
C ASN A 153 4.85 -4.26 -14.79
N ILE A 154 4.59 -3.44 -15.82
CA ILE A 154 3.97 -2.12 -15.64
C ILE A 154 2.60 -2.25 -14.98
N GLY A 155 1.75 -3.17 -15.47
CA GLY A 155 0.43 -3.40 -14.90
C GLY A 155 0.50 -3.79 -13.43
N THR A 156 1.41 -4.70 -13.08
CA THR A 156 1.68 -5.10 -11.69
C THR A 156 2.11 -3.92 -10.83
N THR A 157 3.01 -3.06 -11.31
CA THR A 157 3.45 -1.86 -10.60
C THR A 157 2.33 -0.85 -10.42
N VAL A 158 1.53 -0.59 -11.46
CA VAL A 158 0.39 0.34 -11.39
C VAL A 158 -0.70 -0.18 -10.46
N LEU A 159 -0.96 -1.49 -10.47
CA LEU A 159 -1.98 -2.11 -9.64
C LEU A 159 -1.56 -2.16 -8.17
N ASN A 160 -0.36 -2.63 -7.86
CA ASN A 160 0.11 -2.73 -6.48
C ASN A 160 0.50 -1.37 -5.89
N GLY A 161 1.08 -0.48 -6.70
CA GLY A 161 1.55 0.83 -6.24
C GLY A 161 0.52 1.93 -6.46
N GLY A 162 0.13 2.16 -7.72
CA GLY A 162 -0.74 3.27 -8.11
C GLY A 162 -2.16 3.16 -7.58
N VAL A 163 -2.84 2.03 -7.80
CA VAL A 163 -4.23 1.84 -7.33
C VAL A 163 -4.27 1.86 -5.81
N SER A 164 -3.37 1.14 -5.13
CA SER A 164 -3.26 1.18 -3.67
C SER A 164 -3.07 2.60 -3.16
N MET A 165 -2.16 3.38 -3.76
CA MET A 165 -1.91 4.76 -3.38
C MET A 165 -3.19 5.62 -3.47
N VAL A 166 -3.91 5.55 -4.58
CA VAL A 166 -5.15 6.33 -4.76
C VAL A 166 -6.19 5.92 -3.71
N VAL A 167 -6.39 4.62 -3.49
CA VAL A 167 -7.35 4.12 -2.49
C VAL A 167 -6.95 4.56 -1.09
N PHE A 168 -5.69 4.38 -0.70
CA PHE A 168 -5.19 4.82 0.61
C PHE A 168 -5.34 6.32 0.80
N PHE A 169 -5.14 7.15 -0.23
CA PHE A 169 -5.34 8.59 -0.12
C PHE A 169 -6.77 8.94 0.32
N PHE A 170 -7.77 8.39 -0.37
CA PHE A 170 -9.18 8.65 -0.04
C PHE A 170 -9.59 8.07 1.31
N VAL A 171 -9.16 6.86 1.62
CA VAL A 171 -9.49 6.21 2.89
C VAL A 171 -8.81 6.95 4.05
N ASN A 172 -7.53 7.31 3.92
CA ASN A 172 -6.82 8.05 4.97
C ASN A 172 -7.36 9.46 5.14
N LYS A 173 -7.88 10.09 4.09
CA LYS A 173 -8.61 11.36 4.20
C LYS A 173 -9.89 11.23 5.04
N ILE A 174 -10.59 10.10 4.97
CA ILE A 174 -11.77 9.81 5.82
C ILE A 174 -11.34 9.51 7.25
N ILE A 175 -10.24 8.77 7.44
CA ILE A 175 -9.73 8.38 8.76
C ILE A 175 -9.12 9.57 9.52
N PHE A 176 -8.46 10.48 8.80
CA PHE A 176 -7.83 11.69 9.34
C PHE A 176 -8.54 12.94 8.81
N PRO A 177 -9.75 13.26 9.32
CA PRO A 177 -10.37 14.55 9.00
C PRO A 177 -9.44 15.67 9.50
N GLU A 178 -9.23 16.73 8.72
CA GLU A 178 -8.38 17.83 9.19
C GLU A 178 -9.06 18.50 10.39
N THR A 179 -8.35 18.59 11.51
CA THR A 179 -8.82 19.24 12.72
C THR A 179 -8.04 20.55 12.86
N PRO A 180 -8.70 21.70 13.14
CA PRO A 180 -7.97 22.92 13.45
C PRO A 180 -7.04 22.66 14.64
N LYS A 181 -5.83 23.24 14.60
CA LYS A 181 -4.93 23.25 15.76
C LYS A 181 -5.65 23.99 16.88
N THR A 182 -6.13 23.26 17.90
CA THR A 182 -6.55 23.88 19.15
C THR A 182 -5.29 24.42 19.82
N THR A 183 -5.04 25.71 19.71
CA THR A 183 -4.14 26.44 20.61
C THR A 183 -4.83 26.48 21.97
N GLU A 184 -4.44 25.57 22.86
CA GLU A 184 -4.53 25.80 24.31
C GLU A 184 -3.30 26.58 24.78
#